data_AF-A0A9D2F549-F1
#
_entry.id   AF-A0A9D2F549-F1
#
_cell.length_a   1.000
_cell.length_b   1.000
_cell.length_c   1.000
_cell.angle_alpha   90.00
_cell.angle_beta   90.00
_cell.angle_gamma   90.00
#
_symmetry.space_group_name_H-M   'P 1'
#
loop_
_entity.id
_entity.type
_entity.pdbx_description
1 polymer ?
#
loop_
_entity_poly.entity_id
_entity_poly.type
_entity_poly.pdbx_seq_one_letter_code
_entity_poly.pdbx_strand_id
1 'polypeptide(L)'
;MKRVFSLALTALLLAGCTAAPADGNQSSAAVTAETAAAQASTGNGEPLRLLQHGDEKQYYTQESLDDSGTMILYHVVDLQSGEDTIPCDVEGCTHDSESCPAVSTDVPAYQPFVLNDTTLVVISVKTDFSQIGAVEPSPDGSVPLSYDSKILLMDRDCQNRRVLTELDGVDLFWDPNILYTDGDFLYCPGRENNVYNIYRISLSDGTITNLTEHFQTSQFMIGVIGRNYVLQQENLTYPDPSTDVAIDGWPETTGTISHVLMNVDTGETRLLKSYSSDERNLDLLDACVVDGQYYTVDRNSGTLCTVASDTGEEHLITEQLPTAGRDDHSANYRIEANLNGWLVFYNQPIVVNAETGEVRQRADLPENYWNGYGHQPQIFLQLKDRLLVDCRYESYTRTDISDDGSPYTTQTEQMYLGLISIDDFLNGVPNYTEVCKGPY
;
A
#
# COMPACT_ATOMS: atom_id res chain seq x y z
N MET A 1 -49.82 -6.21 3.19
CA MET A 1 -50.64 -6.82 4.26
C MET A 1 -49.65 -7.45 5.25
N LYS A 2 -49.63 -7.14 6.57
CA LYS A 2 -50.19 -7.97 7.68
C LYS A 2 -50.10 -9.48 7.42
N ARG A 3 -49.48 -10.39 8.22
CA ARG A 3 -48.89 -10.46 9.61
C ARG A 3 -47.52 -11.20 9.55
N VAL A 4 -46.56 -11.26 10.50
CA VAL A 4 -46.41 -11.04 11.98
C VAL A 4 -46.65 -12.29 12.88
N PHE A 5 -45.73 -12.53 13.86
CA PHE A 5 -45.57 -13.66 14.83
C PHE A 5 -44.97 -14.98 14.29
N SER A 6 -44.21 -15.84 15.02
CA SER A 6 -43.57 -15.90 16.38
C SER A 6 -42.31 -16.82 16.30
N LEU A 7 -41.27 -16.85 17.15
CA LEU A 7 -41.02 -16.70 18.60
C LEU A 7 -41.07 -18.02 19.44
N ALA A 8 -39.93 -18.73 19.53
CA ALA A 8 -39.47 -19.68 20.58
C ALA A 8 -37.98 -20.06 20.27
N LEU A 9 -37.00 -20.37 21.16
CA LEU A 9 -36.84 -20.50 22.63
C LEU A 9 -36.83 -21.93 23.24
N THR A 10 -35.98 -22.14 24.26
CA THR A 10 -35.71 -23.36 25.09
C THR A 10 -35.00 -24.56 24.41
N ALA A 11 -34.15 -25.36 25.07
CA ALA A 11 -33.67 -25.35 26.48
C ALA A 11 -32.27 -26.00 26.65
N LEU A 12 -31.63 -25.74 27.80
CA LEU A 12 -30.35 -26.30 28.25
C LEU A 12 -30.52 -27.70 28.88
N LEU A 13 -29.50 -28.57 28.81
CA LEU A 13 -29.38 -29.78 29.65
C LEU A 13 -27.92 -29.99 30.10
N LEU A 14 -27.70 -30.02 31.42
CA LEU A 14 -26.52 -30.60 32.05
C LEU A 14 -26.91 -31.88 32.81
N ALA A 15 -26.00 -32.84 32.86
CA ALA A 15 -26.04 -33.99 33.78
C ALA A 15 -24.60 -34.33 34.22
N GLY A 16 -24.43 -34.83 35.45
CA GLY A 16 -23.10 -35.17 36.00
C GLY A 16 -23.14 -36.28 37.04
N CYS A 17 -22.03 -36.44 37.79
CA CYS A 17 -21.71 -37.53 38.74
C CYS A 17 -21.41 -38.89 38.06
N THR A 18 -20.57 -39.79 38.59
CA THR A 18 -19.80 -39.81 39.88
C THR A 18 -18.43 -40.49 39.67
N ALA A 19 -17.59 -40.61 40.71
CA ALA A 19 -16.23 -41.17 40.62
C ALA A 19 -15.90 -42.20 41.74
N ALA A 20 -14.70 -42.81 41.63
CA ALA A 20 -13.96 -43.64 42.60
C ALA A 20 -14.28 -45.18 42.65
N PRO A 21 -13.36 -46.03 43.17
CA PRO A 21 -11.92 -46.11 42.81
C PRO A 21 -11.32 -47.55 42.75
N ALA A 22 -10.06 -47.66 42.30
CA ALA A 22 -9.14 -48.83 42.38
C ALA A 22 -9.53 -50.08 41.54
N ASP A 23 -8.60 -50.94 41.08
CA ASP A 23 -7.19 -51.15 41.49
C ASP A 23 -6.24 -51.35 40.28
N GLY A 24 -4.92 -51.35 40.49
CA GLY A 24 -3.93 -51.12 39.43
C GLY A 24 -3.33 -52.34 38.70
N ASN A 25 -2.62 -52.07 37.59
CA ASN A 25 -1.27 -52.61 37.35
C ASN A 25 -0.50 -51.72 36.33
N GLN A 26 0.84 -51.81 36.31
CA GLN A 26 1.71 -51.03 35.42
C GLN A 26 1.88 -51.66 34.03
N SER A 27 1.89 -50.83 32.99
CA SER A 27 2.73 -51.02 31.79
C SER A 27 3.00 -49.67 31.12
N SER A 28 4.25 -49.42 30.74
CA SER A 28 4.66 -48.13 30.15
C SER A 28 4.56 -48.16 28.63
N ALA A 29 3.48 -47.61 28.08
CA ALA A 29 3.40 -47.24 26.68
C ALA A 29 3.83 -45.78 26.52
N ALA A 30 4.82 -45.51 25.67
CA ALA A 30 5.19 -44.15 25.33
C ALA A 30 4.08 -43.53 24.47
N VAL A 31 3.39 -42.51 25.00
CA VAL A 31 2.50 -41.68 24.20
C VAL A 31 3.39 -40.76 23.37
N THR A 32 3.55 -41.08 22.08
CA THR A 32 4.08 -40.12 21.12
C THR A 32 3.12 -38.93 21.12
N ALA A 33 3.60 -37.77 21.58
CA ALA A 33 2.85 -36.53 21.45
C ALA A 33 2.82 -36.18 19.96
N GLU A 34 1.72 -36.54 19.30
CA GLU A 34 1.40 -36.07 17.96
C GLU A 34 1.11 -34.57 18.09
N THR A 35 2.12 -33.75 17.83
CA THR A 35 1.98 -32.28 17.82
C THR A 35 0.92 -31.94 16.80
N ALA A 36 -0.28 -31.57 17.28
CA ALA A 36 -1.33 -31.06 16.42
C ALA A 36 -0.78 -29.84 15.67
N ALA A 37 -0.59 -29.98 14.37
CA ALA A 37 -0.28 -28.84 13.52
C ALA A 37 -1.40 -27.82 13.73
N ALA A 38 -1.05 -26.63 14.21
CA ALA A 38 -2.01 -25.55 14.33
C ALA A 38 -2.56 -25.30 12.92
N GLN A 39 -3.88 -25.43 12.75
CA GLN A 39 -4.51 -25.03 11.50
C GLN A 39 -4.23 -23.54 11.35
N ALA A 40 -3.51 -23.16 10.28
CA ALA A 40 -3.27 -21.77 9.98
C ALA A 40 -4.63 -21.06 9.92
N SER A 41 -4.76 -19.94 10.64
CA SER A 41 -6.01 -19.20 10.61
C SER A 41 -6.20 -18.66 9.20
N THR A 42 -7.25 -19.12 8.52
CA THR A 42 -7.75 -18.50 7.30
C THR A 42 -8.38 -17.16 7.67
N GLY A 43 -8.42 -16.22 6.73
CA GLY A 43 -9.26 -15.04 6.90
C GLY A 43 -10.75 -15.37 6.79
N ASN A 44 -11.59 -14.34 6.97
CA ASN A 44 -13.04 -14.45 6.87
C ASN A 44 -13.57 -14.87 5.48
N GLY A 45 -12.73 -14.79 4.43
CA GLY A 45 -13.06 -15.21 3.07
C GLY A 45 -13.50 -14.06 2.14
N GLU A 46 -13.58 -12.83 2.63
CA GLU A 46 -13.86 -11.65 1.80
C GLU A 46 -12.64 -11.26 0.93
N PRO A 47 -12.83 -10.56 -0.21
CA PRO A 47 -11.73 -9.95 -0.96
C PRO A 47 -10.89 -9.01 -0.09
N LEU A 48 -9.57 -8.96 -0.32
CA LEU A 48 -8.72 -8.02 0.41
C LEU A 48 -9.00 -6.59 -0.09
N ARG A 49 -9.32 -5.71 0.85
CA ARG A 49 -9.54 -4.28 0.63
C ARG A 49 -8.21 -3.54 0.79
N LEU A 50 -7.88 -2.67 -0.17
CA LEU A 50 -6.78 -1.73 -0.03
C LEU A 50 -7.05 -0.74 1.11
N LEU A 51 -6.02 -0.45 1.91
CA LEU A 51 -6.06 0.58 2.95
C LEU A 51 -5.71 1.94 2.35
N GLN A 52 -6.47 2.98 2.73
CA GLN A 52 -6.30 4.36 2.26
C GLN A 52 -6.21 5.31 3.45
N HIS A 53 -5.65 6.50 3.24
CA HIS A 53 -5.53 7.55 4.26
C HIS A 53 -6.86 8.28 4.56
N GLY A 54 -7.99 7.79 4.08
CA GLY A 54 -9.30 8.37 4.33
C GLY A 54 -10.46 7.50 3.88
N ASP A 55 -11.66 8.03 4.04
CA ASP A 55 -12.93 7.50 3.53
C ASP A 55 -13.91 8.66 3.21
N GLU A 56 -15.17 8.34 2.89
CA GLU A 56 -16.23 9.32 2.59
C GLU A 56 -16.45 10.41 3.64
N LYS A 57 -15.99 10.21 4.89
CA LYS A 57 -16.15 11.15 5.99
C LYS A 57 -14.91 12.00 6.18
N GLN A 58 -13.73 11.37 6.21
CA GLN A 58 -12.51 11.97 6.74
C GLN A 58 -11.27 11.56 5.96
N TYR A 59 -10.29 12.47 5.89
CA TYR A 59 -8.91 12.22 5.48
C TYR A 59 -7.96 12.52 6.63
N TYR A 60 -6.90 11.72 6.75
CA TYR A 60 -5.88 11.85 7.78
C TYR A 60 -4.59 12.36 7.14
N THR A 61 -4.00 13.40 7.71
CA THR A 61 -2.67 13.90 7.30
C THR A 61 -1.81 14.16 8.54
N GLN A 62 -0.55 14.54 8.34
CA GLN A 62 0.39 14.79 9.43
C GLN A 62 1.42 15.87 9.08
N GLU A 63 1.93 16.56 10.10
CA GLU A 63 3.09 17.46 9.99
C GLU A 63 4.20 17.07 10.98
N SER A 64 5.45 17.41 10.66
CA SER A 64 6.57 17.26 11.60
C SER A 64 6.73 18.54 12.41
N LEU A 65 6.79 18.40 13.74
CA LEU A 65 6.97 19.51 14.68
C LEU A 65 8.44 19.85 14.94
N ASP A 66 9.37 19.00 14.50
CA ASP A 66 10.81 19.23 14.58
C ASP A 66 11.53 18.83 13.29
N ASP A 67 12.70 19.44 13.04
CA ASP A 67 13.53 19.21 11.85
C ASP A 67 14.14 17.80 11.80
N SER A 68 14.14 17.07 12.93
CA SER A 68 14.64 15.69 13.05
C SER A 68 13.58 14.61 12.81
N GLY A 69 12.32 14.98 12.55
CA GLY A 69 11.21 14.04 12.34
C GLY A 69 10.79 13.28 13.60
N THR A 70 11.10 13.78 14.81
CA THR A 70 10.91 13.03 16.06
C THR A 70 9.59 13.25 16.78
N MET A 71 8.83 14.28 16.39
CA MET A 71 7.48 14.55 16.84
C MET A 71 6.58 14.81 15.63
N ILE A 72 5.61 13.93 15.43
CA ILE A 72 4.63 14.00 14.33
C ILE A 72 3.27 14.43 14.91
N LEU A 73 2.68 15.52 14.41
CA LEU A 73 1.33 15.95 14.75
C LEU A 73 0.33 15.37 13.75
N TYR A 74 -0.71 14.69 14.22
CA TYR A 74 -1.80 14.22 13.35
C TYR A 74 -2.88 15.27 13.14
N HIS A 75 -3.43 15.29 11.93
CA HIS A 75 -4.56 16.10 11.50
C HIS A 75 -5.70 15.19 11.02
N VAL A 76 -6.93 15.60 11.33
CA VAL A 76 -8.17 14.95 10.91
C VAL A 76 -9.00 15.97 10.13
N VAL A 77 -9.18 15.70 8.85
CA VAL A 77 -9.85 16.59 7.90
C VAL A 77 -11.23 16.02 7.59
N ASP A 78 -12.29 16.76 7.90
CA ASP A 78 -13.66 16.37 7.54
C ASP A 78 -13.96 16.74 6.07
N LEU A 79 -14.25 15.73 5.26
CA LEU A 79 -14.46 15.84 3.81
C LEU A 79 -15.90 16.27 3.44
N GLN A 80 -16.76 16.57 4.43
CA GLN A 80 -18.08 17.16 4.23
C GLN A 80 -18.12 18.65 4.61
N SER A 81 -17.37 19.08 5.63
CA SER A 81 -17.31 20.49 6.06
C SER A 81 -16.11 21.26 5.49
N GLY A 82 -15.00 20.58 5.15
CA GLY A 82 -13.73 21.24 4.86
C GLY A 82 -13.01 21.73 6.13
N GLU A 83 -13.25 21.09 7.27
CA GLU A 83 -12.63 21.46 8.55
C GLU A 83 -11.43 20.56 8.85
N ASP A 84 -10.24 21.18 8.83
CA ASP A 84 -8.97 20.59 9.25
C ASP A 84 -8.81 20.77 10.77
N THR A 85 -8.71 19.65 11.50
CA THR A 85 -8.70 19.65 12.97
C THR A 85 -7.51 18.88 13.56
N ILE A 86 -6.87 19.46 14.57
CA ILE A 86 -5.93 18.75 15.43
C ILE A 86 -6.77 18.00 16.49
N PRO A 87 -6.73 16.66 16.56
CA PRO A 87 -7.64 15.89 17.39
C PRO A 87 -7.12 15.80 18.84
N CYS A 88 -7.26 16.90 19.57
CA CYS A 88 -6.79 17.06 20.95
C CYS A 88 -7.90 17.69 21.82
N ASP A 89 -8.22 17.06 22.95
CA ASP A 89 -9.27 17.50 23.88
C ASP A 89 -8.75 18.41 25.02
N VAL A 90 -7.43 18.65 25.08
CA VAL A 90 -6.77 19.42 26.14
C VAL A 90 -6.95 20.92 25.90
N GLU A 91 -7.80 21.56 26.70
CA GLU A 91 -8.07 23.00 26.64
C GLU A 91 -6.78 23.83 26.78
N GLY A 92 -6.49 24.66 25.77
CA GLY A 92 -5.30 25.52 25.75
C GLY A 92 -3.98 24.81 25.42
N CYS A 93 -4.02 23.59 24.87
CA CYS A 93 -2.84 22.92 24.34
C CYS A 93 -2.17 23.74 23.22
N THR A 94 -0.85 23.73 23.17
CA THR A 94 -0.01 24.38 22.15
C THR A 94 0.35 23.46 20.99
N HIS A 95 0.07 22.15 21.10
CA HIS A 95 0.33 21.10 20.11
C HIS A 95 1.80 20.94 19.68
N ASP A 96 2.74 21.46 20.47
CA ASP A 96 4.17 21.63 20.17
C ASP A 96 5.10 20.63 20.91
N SER A 97 4.53 19.58 21.52
CA SER A 97 5.27 18.67 22.39
C SER A 97 4.57 17.32 22.62
N GLU A 98 5.33 16.32 23.08
CA GLU A 98 4.86 14.97 23.47
C GLU A 98 3.75 14.95 24.55
N SER A 99 3.47 16.09 25.21
CA SER A 99 2.36 16.23 26.15
C SER A 99 1.00 16.45 25.45
N CYS A 100 0.99 16.69 24.14
CA CYS A 100 -0.23 16.79 23.33
C CYS A 100 -0.68 15.38 22.88
N PRO A 101 -1.92 14.94 23.21
CA PRO A 101 -2.43 13.64 22.75
C PRO A 101 -2.51 13.46 21.22
N ALA A 102 -2.46 14.54 20.44
CA ALA A 102 -2.41 14.47 18.96
C ALA A 102 -0.98 14.25 18.40
N VAL A 103 0.06 14.39 19.22
CA VAL A 103 1.48 14.22 18.82
C VAL A 103 1.93 12.77 18.99
N SER A 104 2.83 12.29 18.14
CA SER A 104 3.43 10.96 18.18
C SER A 104 4.95 11.03 18.26
N THR A 105 5.53 10.21 19.14
CA THR A 105 6.98 10.01 19.33
C THR A 105 7.42 8.56 19.04
N ASP A 106 6.52 7.69 18.60
CA ASP A 106 6.83 6.38 17.99
C ASP A 106 7.30 6.60 16.54
N VAL A 107 8.51 7.15 16.37
CA VAL A 107 9.02 7.70 15.10
C VAL A 107 10.07 6.83 14.39
N PRO A 108 10.17 6.91 13.04
CA PRO A 108 9.27 7.65 12.14
C PRO A 108 7.90 6.97 12.08
N ALA A 109 6.84 7.78 12.09
CA ALA A 109 5.45 7.32 11.97
C ALA A 109 4.89 7.79 10.62
N TYR A 110 4.20 6.88 9.92
CA TYR A 110 3.58 7.20 8.64
C TYR A 110 2.10 7.57 8.80
N GLN A 111 1.59 8.25 7.77
CA GLN A 111 0.24 8.82 7.71
C GLN A 111 -0.83 7.74 8.02
N PRO A 112 -1.84 8.02 8.88
CA PRO A 112 -2.80 7.01 9.31
C PRO A 112 -3.62 6.39 8.17
N PHE A 113 -3.99 5.12 8.33
CA PHE A 113 -4.81 4.37 7.39
C PHE A 113 -6.16 3.99 7.98
N VAL A 114 -7.24 4.11 7.19
CA VAL A 114 -8.60 3.71 7.57
C VAL A 114 -8.73 2.18 7.54
N LEU A 115 -8.60 1.55 8.72
CA LEU A 115 -8.84 0.12 8.89
C LEU A 115 -10.33 -0.22 8.88
N ASN A 116 -11.16 0.55 9.61
CA ASN A 116 -12.62 0.40 9.64
C ASN A 116 -13.32 1.68 10.16
N ASP A 117 -14.63 1.58 10.46
CA ASP A 117 -15.47 2.67 11.00
C ASP A 117 -15.00 3.26 12.33
N THR A 118 -14.24 2.50 13.13
CA THR A 118 -13.82 2.89 14.51
C THR A 118 -12.32 2.99 14.70
N THR A 119 -11.52 2.42 13.80
CA THR A 119 -10.08 2.20 14.03
C THR A 119 -9.24 2.61 12.83
N LEU A 120 -8.10 3.21 13.13
CA LEU A 120 -6.99 3.50 12.22
C LEU A 120 -5.82 2.55 12.49
N VAL A 121 -4.99 2.33 11.48
CA VAL A 121 -3.68 1.68 11.62
C VAL A 121 -2.57 2.65 11.20
N VAL A 122 -1.46 2.64 11.93
CA VAL A 122 -0.22 3.37 11.61
C VAL A 122 0.91 2.35 11.61
N ILE A 123 1.80 2.46 10.61
CA ILE A 123 3.09 1.78 10.59
C ILE A 123 4.14 2.79 11.06
N SER A 124 5.07 2.34 11.89
CA SER A 124 6.31 3.02 12.22
C SER A 124 7.49 2.11 11.85
N VAL A 125 8.55 2.66 11.26
CA VAL A 125 9.71 1.88 10.76
C VAL A 125 11.01 2.53 11.19
N LYS A 126 11.53 2.11 12.34
CA LYS A 126 12.76 2.67 12.87
C LYS A 126 13.96 2.12 12.11
N THR A 127 14.71 3.01 11.44
CA THR A 127 15.98 2.66 10.79
C THR A 127 17.16 3.09 11.66
N ASP A 128 18.07 2.16 11.99
CA ASP A 128 19.32 2.49 12.69
C ASP A 128 20.41 2.98 11.73
N PHE A 129 20.34 4.28 11.40
CA PHE A 129 21.36 4.94 10.58
C PHE A 129 22.73 5.06 11.27
N SER A 130 22.88 4.76 12.58
CA SER A 130 24.17 4.87 13.27
C SER A 130 25.23 3.89 12.77
N GLN A 131 24.82 2.86 12.03
CA GLN A 131 25.70 1.87 11.41
C GLN A 131 26.30 2.35 10.07
N ILE A 132 25.75 3.41 9.45
CA ILE A 132 26.29 3.99 8.20
C ILE A 132 27.69 4.56 8.47
N GLY A 133 28.71 3.84 7.96
CA GLY A 133 30.12 4.18 8.11
C GLY A 133 30.81 3.62 9.37
N ALA A 134 30.14 2.78 10.17
CA ALA A 134 30.65 2.33 11.47
C ALA A 134 31.57 1.08 11.45
N VAL A 135 31.60 0.32 10.35
CA VAL A 135 32.34 -0.96 10.22
C VAL A 135 33.05 -1.03 8.86
N GLU A 136 34.12 -1.82 8.74
CA GLU A 136 34.66 -2.19 7.42
C GLU A 136 33.55 -2.84 6.57
N PRO A 137 33.49 -2.54 5.26
CA PRO A 137 32.44 -3.07 4.39
C PRO A 137 32.45 -4.61 4.36
N SER A 138 31.26 -5.17 4.13
CA SER A 138 31.12 -6.54 3.63
C SER A 138 31.94 -6.75 2.34
N PRO A 139 32.17 -8.01 1.90
CA PRO A 139 32.83 -8.28 0.62
C PRO A 139 32.16 -7.66 -0.63
N ASP A 140 30.91 -7.19 -0.51
CA ASP A 140 30.13 -6.51 -1.56
C ASP A 140 29.98 -4.99 -1.36
N GLY A 141 30.47 -4.42 -0.27
CA GLY A 141 30.41 -2.98 0.01
C GLY A 141 29.19 -2.50 0.80
N SER A 142 28.21 -3.37 1.10
CA SER A 142 27.02 -3.01 1.86
C SER A 142 27.28 -2.79 3.36
N VAL A 143 26.45 -1.93 3.96
CA VAL A 143 26.31 -1.75 5.40
C VAL A 143 24.99 -2.39 5.83
N PRO A 144 24.97 -3.26 6.86
CA PRO A 144 23.73 -3.71 7.46
C PRO A 144 22.98 -2.53 8.08
N LEU A 145 21.77 -2.25 7.58
CA LEU A 145 20.82 -1.38 8.26
C LEU A 145 19.89 -2.26 9.10
N SER A 146 19.77 -1.94 10.39
CA SER A 146 18.73 -2.52 11.24
C SER A 146 17.44 -1.74 11.02
N TYR A 147 16.36 -2.45 10.72
CA TYR A 147 15.01 -1.90 10.59
C TYR A 147 14.14 -2.60 11.62
N ASP A 148 13.43 -1.85 12.45
CA ASP A 148 12.50 -2.41 13.42
C ASP A 148 11.13 -1.77 13.16
N SER A 149 10.18 -2.58 12.67
CA SER A 149 8.84 -2.10 12.31
C SER A 149 7.84 -2.32 13.43
N LYS A 150 6.85 -1.43 13.52
CA LYS A 150 5.85 -1.41 14.59
C LYS A 150 4.49 -1.04 14.01
N ILE A 151 3.48 -1.84 14.32
CA ILE A 151 2.09 -1.56 13.93
C ILE A 151 1.33 -1.06 15.15
N LEU A 152 0.79 0.15 15.03
CA LEU A 152 -0.08 0.77 16.03
C LEU A 152 -1.52 0.78 15.52
N LEU A 153 -2.46 0.56 16.44
CA LEU A 153 -3.89 0.78 16.24
C LEU A 153 -4.37 1.91 17.14
N MET A 154 -5.26 2.74 16.62
CA MET A 154 -5.81 3.90 17.34
C MET A 154 -7.23 4.22 16.87
N ASP A 155 -7.94 5.07 17.59
CA ASP A 155 -9.31 5.47 17.25
C ASP A 155 -9.35 6.50 16.11
N ARG A 156 -10.54 6.81 15.57
CA ARG A 156 -10.74 7.72 14.41
C ARG A 156 -10.38 9.19 14.67
N ASP A 157 -10.05 9.55 15.90
CA ASP A 157 -9.50 10.82 16.37
C ASP A 157 -7.99 10.71 16.68
N CYS A 158 -7.31 9.67 16.19
CA CYS A 158 -5.90 9.39 16.44
C CYS A 158 -5.54 9.21 17.94
N GLN A 159 -6.54 9.00 18.81
CA GLN A 159 -6.39 8.76 20.25
C GLN A 159 -6.34 7.27 20.62
N ASN A 160 -6.08 7.00 21.90
CA ASN A 160 -6.08 5.64 22.49
C ASN A 160 -5.11 4.66 21.79
N ARG A 161 -3.98 5.19 21.31
CA ARG A 161 -2.97 4.42 20.55
C ARG A 161 -2.46 3.24 21.36
N ARG A 162 -2.41 2.08 20.71
CA ARG A 162 -1.87 0.83 21.26
C ARG A 162 -1.01 0.13 20.22
N VAL A 163 0.06 -0.50 20.67
CA VAL A 163 0.83 -1.43 19.85
C VAL A 163 -0.05 -2.65 19.54
N LEU A 164 -0.09 -3.09 18.28
CA LEU A 164 -0.62 -4.38 17.87
C LEU A 164 0.48 -5.43 17.89
N THR A 165 1.59 -5.15 17.20
CA THR A 165 2.81 -5.97 17.21
C THR A 165 4.02 -5.14 16.81
N GLU A 166 5.20 -5.63 17.17
CA GLU A 166 6.51 -5.17 16.70
C GLU A 166 7.13 -6.29 15.84
N LEU A 167 8.03 -5.93 14.92
CA LEU A 167 8.71 -6.80 13.96
C LEU A 167 10.20 -6.42 13.90
N ASP A 168 10.99 -7.03 14.79
CA ASP A 168 12.44 -6.85 14.87
C ASP A 168 13.11 -7.27 13.54
N GLY A 169 14.02 -6.45 13.00
CA GLY A 169 14.75 -6.75 11.76
C GLY A 169 13.95 -6.65 10.45
N VAL A 170 12.70 -6.16 10.49
CA VAL A 170 11.82 -6.00 9.33
C VAL A 170 11.59 -4.52 8.98
N ASP A 171 11.69 -4.21 7.69
CA ASP A 171 11.33 -2.94 7.04
C ASP A 171 9.94 -3.09 6.38
N LEU A 172 8.86 -2.73 7.08
CA LEU A 172 7.50 -2.77 6.52
C LEU A 172 7.24 -1.56 5.63
N PHE A 173 6.74 -1.77 4.41
CA PHE A 173 6.48 -0.66 3.51
C PHE A 173 5.19 0.07 3.87
N TRP A 174 5.21 1.39 3.74
CA TRP A 174 4.14 2.32 4.17
C TRP A 174 3.39 2.97 3.00
N ASP A 175 3.59 2.50 1.77
CA ASP A 175 2.92 3.04 0.58
C ASP A 175 1.42 2.66 0.56
N PRO A 176 0.49 3.62 0.38
CA PRO A 176 -0.96 3.36 0.32
C PRO A 176 -1.39 2.40 -0.81
N ASN A 177 -0.57 2.21 -1.85
CA ASN A 177 -0.89 1.32 -2.97
C ASN A 177 -0.75 -0.18 -2.63
N ILE A 178 -0.16 -0.52 -1.48
CA ILE A 178 0.32 -1.89 -1.20
C ILE A 178 -0.10 -2.50 0.14
N LEU A 179 -0.84 -1.77 0.98
CA LEU A 179 -1.33 -2.26 2.27
C LEU A 179 -2.79 -2.74 2.18
N TYR A 180 -3.08 -3.96 2.64
CA TYR A 180 -4.41 -4.57 2.49
C TYR A 180 -4.97 -5.13 3.81
N THR A 181 -6.27 -5.32 3.87
CA THR A 181 -6.97 -6.01 4.97
C THR A 181 -8.18 -6.80 4.46
N ASP A 182 -8.56 -7.87 5.14
CA ASP A 182 -9.89 -8.46 5.01
C ASP A 182 -10.84 -8.13 6.19
N GLY A 183 -10.33 -7.45 7.22
CA GLY A 183 -11.04 -7.16 8.47
C GLY A 183 -10.67 -8.04 9.65
N ASP A 184 -10.09 -9.23 9.41
CA ASP A 184 -9.53 -10.12 10.44
C ASP A 184 -7.99 -9.98 10.50
N PHE A 185 -7.37 -9.72 9.35
CA PHE A 185 -5.92 -9.60 9.18
C PHE A 185 -5.54 -8.29 8.47
N LEU A 186 -4.36 -7.78 8.82
CA LEU A 186 -3.57 -6.89 7.97
C LEU A 186 -2.66 -7.74 7.07
N TYR A 187 -2.39 -7.23 5.87
CA TYR A 187 -1.41 -7.79 4.96
C TYR A 187 -0.44 -6.69 4.53
N CYS A 188 0.79 -6.81 4.99
CA CYS A 188 1.83 -5.78 4.91
C CYS A 188 3.04 -6.33 4.13
N PRO A 189 3.32 -5.86 2.92
CA PRO A 189 4.59 -6.08 2.25
C PRO A 189 5.74 -5.41 3.02
N GLY A 190 6.94 -5.96 2.91
CA GLY A 190 8.13 -5.42 3.53
C GLY A 190 9.39 -6.16 3.14
N ARG A 191 10.47 -5.90 3.86
CA ARG A 191 11.80 -6.44 3.60
C ARG A 191 12.43 -6.98 4.88
N GLU A 192 13.09 -8.12 4.78
CA GLU A 192 13.85 -8.73 5.88
C GLU A 192 15.13 -9.33 5.26
N ASN A 193 16.30 -9.07 5.85
CA ASN A 193 17.59 -9.60 5.35
C ASN A 193 17.80 -9.39 3.83
N ASN A 194 17.41 -8.22 3.31
CA ASN A 194 17.35 -7.83 1.90
C ASN A 194 16.29 -8.54 1.00
N VAL A 195 15.56 -9.54 1.50
CA VAL A 195 14.51 -10.29 0.79
C VAL A 195 13.16 -9.58 0.91
N TYR A 196 12.41 -9.47 -0.19
CA TYR A 196 11.04 -8.95 -0.20
C TYR A 196 10.05 -10.01 0.28
N ASN A 197 9.22 -9.66 1.26
CA ASN A 197 8.26 -10.54 1.93
C ASN A 197 6.86 -9.92 2.06
N ILE A 198 5.85 -10.75 2.31
CA ILE A 198 4.48 -10.33 2.65
C ILE A 198 4.06 -10.94 3.98
N TYR A 199 3.77 -10.10 4.97
CA TYR A 199 3.37 -10.50 6.31
C TYR A 199 1.85 -10.39 6.48
N ARG A 200 1.21 -11.49 6.91
CA ARG A 200 -0.17 -11.50 7.40
C ARG A 200 -0.15 -11.35 8.92
N ILE A 201 -0.89 -10.38 9.46
CA ILE A 201 -0.84 -9.99 10.87
C ILE A 201 -2.26 -9.95 11.45
N SER A 202 -2.51 -10.75 12.48
CA SER A 202 -3.81 -10.86 13.16
C SER A 202 -4.20 -9.56 13.85
N LEU A 203 -5.38 -9.02 13.54
CA LEU A 203 -5.91 -7.82 14.21
C LEU A 203 -6.39 -8.08 15.64
N SER A 204 -6.65 -9.35 15.99
CA SER A 204 -7.16 -9.73 17.31
C SER A 204 -6.07 -9.91 18.38
N ASP A 205 -4.86 -10.33 17.99
CA ASP A 205 -3.78 -10.66 18.94
C ASP A 205 -2.36 -10.31 18.46
N GLY A 206 -2.20 -9.73 17.27
CA GLY A 206 -0.91 -9.34 16.72
C GLY A 206 -0.08 -10.47 16.09
N THR A 207 -0.57 -11.72 16.08
CA THR A 207 0.16 -12.87 15.52
C THR A 207 0.57 -12.64 14.07
N ILE A 208 1.88 -12.67 13.80
CA ILE A 208 2.49 -12.52 12.48
C ILE A 208 2.60 -13.88 11.77
N THR A 209 2.47 -13.91 10.44
CA THR A 209 2.83 -15.03 9.56
C THR A 209 3.50 -14.46 8.31
N ASN A 210 4.71 -14.89 7.98
CA ASN A 210 5.32 -14.60 6.68
C ASN A 210 4.67 -15.52 5.62
N LEU A 211 3.88 -14.96 4.70
CA LEU A 211 3.22 -15.75 3.65
C LEU A 211 4.19 -16.23 2.57
N THR A 212 5.32 -15.51 2.40
CA THR A 212 6.31 -15.71 1.34
C THR A 212 7.52 -16.53 1.79
N GLU A 213 7.57 -17.03 3.03
CA GLU A 213 8.67 -17.84 3.60
C GLU A 213 9.06 -19.08 2.78
N HIS A 214 8.15 -19.55 1.92
CA HIS A 214 8.30 -20.74 1.08
C HIS A 214 8.92 -20.46 -0.30
N PHE A 215 9.10 -19.19 -0.70
CA PHE A 215 9.80 -18.84 -1.93
C PHE A 215 11.32 -18.86 -1.72
N GLN A 216 12.07 -19.27 -2.76
CA GLN A 216 13.53 -19.31 -2.73
C GLN A 216 14.19 -17.98 -3.13
N THR A 217 13.40 -17.04 -3.64
CA THR A 217 13.81 -15.72 -4.11
C THR A 217 12.74 -14.68 -3.79
N SER A 218 13.15 -13.42 -3.64
CA SER A 218 12.24 -12.27 -3.56
C SER A 218 11.15 -12.31 -4.63
N GLN A 219 9.93 -11.93 -4.26
CA GLN A 219 8.79 -11.78 -5.16
C GLN A 219 8.43 -10.29 -5.24
N PHE A 220 8.35 -9.70 -6.44
CA PHE A 220 7.85 -8.34 -6.58
C PHE A 220 6.32 -8.34 -6.62
N MET A 221 5.67 -7.44 -5.90
CA MET A 221 4.21 -7.43 -5.77
C MET A 221 3.57 -6.42 -6.72
N ILE A 222 2.63 -6.87 -7.56
CA ILE A 222 1.90 -6.01 -8.51
C ILE A 222 0.57 -5.49 -7.90
N GLY A 223 -0.05 -6.28 -7.01
CA GLY A 223 -1.32 -5.93 -6.35
C GLY A 223 -2.12 -7.17 -5.94
N VAL A 224 -3.44 -7.03 -5.75
CA VAL A 224 -4.33 -8.13 -5.28
C VAL A 224 -5.56 -8.32 -6.17
N ILE A 225 -5.89 -9.57 -6.47
CA ILE A 225 -7.17 -9.98 -7.08
C ILE A 225 -7.92 -10.90 -6.10
N GLY A 226 -9.02 -10.40 -5.52
CA GLY A 226 -9.82 -11.15 -4.55
C GLY A 226 -9.01 -11.47 -3.29
N ARG A 227 -8.67 -12.75 -3.07
CA ARG A 227 -7.80 -13.23 -1.97
C ARG A 227 -6.44 -13.75 -2.47
N ASN A 228 -5.95 -13.18 -3.56
CA ASN A 228 -4.69 -13.61 -4.19
C ASN A 228 -3.80 -12.42 -4.49
N TYR A 229 -2.55 -12.45 -4.02
CA TYR A 229 -1.54 -11.51 -4.49
C TYR A 229 -1.11 -11.86 -5.91
N VAL A 230 -0.98 -10.84 -6.77
CA VAL A 230 -0.28 -10.93 -8.05
C VAL A 230 1.20 -10.66 -7.79
N LEU A 231 2.01 -11.69 -7.97
CA LEU A 231 3.46 -11.65 -7.75
C LEU A 231 4.21 -11.84 -9.07
N GLN A 232 5.24 -11.04 -9.29
CA GLN A 232 6.17 -11.13 -10.40
C GLN A 232 7.36 -12.01 -10.04
N GLN A 233 7.64 -12.97 -10.93
CA GLN A 233 8.75 -13.90 -10.89
C GLN A 233 9.62 -13.71 -12.13
N GLU A 234 10.92 -13.60 -11.91
CA GLU A 234 11.91 -13.32 -12.96
C GLU A 234 12.85 -14.51 -13.13
N ASN A 235 12.91 -15.01 -14.36
CA ASN A 235 13.96 -15.92 -14.82
C ASN A 235 14.70 -15.20 -15.96
N LEU A 236 15.42 -14.14 -15.58
CA LEU A 236 16.10 -13.22 -16.49
C LEU A 236 17.59 -13.54 -16.58
N THR A 237 18.11 -13.51 -17.80
CA THR A 237 19.54 -13.49 -18.10
C THR A 237 19.95 -12.04 -18.34
N TYR A 238 20.66 -11.48 -17.36
CA TYR A 238 21.37 -10.21 -17.51
C TYR A 238 22.67 -10.45 -18.31
N PRO A 239 23.00 -9.61 -19.30
CA PRO A 239 24.31 -9.66 -19.94
C PRO A 239 25.40 -9.18 -18.97
N ASP A 240 26.67 -9.54 -19.25
CA ASP A 240 27.81 -9.06 -18.47
C ASP A 240 27.78 -7.52 -18.38
N PRO A 241 28.00 -6.93 -17.19
CA PRO A 241 27.91 -5.48 -17.01
C PRO A 241 28.98 -4.77 -17.84
N SER A 242 28.54 -3.80 -18.64
CA SER A 242 29.43 -2.95 -19.44
C SER A 242 30.46 -2.22 -18.57
N THR A 243 31.68 -2.09 -19.08
CA THR A 243 32.73 -1.25 -18.49
C THR A 243 32.52 0.26 -18.71
N ASP A 244 31.63 0.64 -19.63
CA ASP A 244 31.23 2.02 -19.91
C ASP A 244 29.78 2.06 -20.42
N VAL A 245 28.83 2.10 -19.47
CA VAL A 245 27.38 2.12 -19.72
C VAL A 245 26.95 3.31 -20.59
N ALA A 246 27.75 4.38 -20.65
CA ALA A 246 27.49 5.53 -21.53
C ALA A 246 27.90 5.30 -23.00
N ILE A 247 28.62 4.20 -23.29
CA ILE A 247 28.99 3.78 -24.65
C ILE A 247 28.20 2.53 -25.08
N ASP A 248 28.09 1.52 -24.21
CA ASP A 248 27.48 0.22 -24.56
C ASP A 248 25.98 0.13 -24.25
N GLY A 249 25.43 1.08 -23.48
CA GLY A 249 24.04 1.07 -23.01
C GLY A 249 23.84 0.34 -21.67
N TRP A 250 22.59 0.38 -21.16
CA TRP A 250 22.19 -0.37 -19.96
C TRP A 250 22.14 -1.89 -20.26
N PRO A 251 22.49 -2.77 -19.30
CA PRO A 251 22.47 -4.21 -19.50
C PRO A 251 21.06 -4.75 -19.76
N GLU A 252 20.84 -5.22 -20.98
CA GLU A 252 19.52 -5.51 -21.57
C GLU A 252 19.07 -6.97 -21.33
N THR A 253 17.94 -7.18 -20.66
CA THR A 253 17.55 -8.53 -20.21
C THR A 253 16.95 -9.41 -21.33
N THR A 254 17.17 -10.72 -21.22
CA THR A 254 16.42 -11.76 -21.97
C THR A 254 15.89 -12.80 -20.99
N GLY A 255 15.00 -13.68 -21.42
CA GLY A 255 14.51 -14.79 -20.60
C GLY A 255 13.00 -14.74 -20.43
N THR A 256 12.50 -14.77 -19.19
CA THR A 256 11.06 -14.83 -18.91
C THR A 256 10.67 -14.07 -17.66
N ILE A 257 9.59 -13.29 -17.76
CA ILE A 257 8.83 -12.72 -16.64
C ILE A 257 7.51 -13.50 -16.54
N SER A 258 7.14 -13.94 -15.33
CA SER A 258 5.91 -14.66 -15.06
C SER A 258 5.16 -14.00 -13.90
N HIS A 259 3.86 -13.76 -14.09
CA HIS A 259 2.99 -13.24 -13.03
C HIS A 259 2.13 -14.39 -12.51
N VAL A 260 2.19 -14.61 -11.19
CA VAL A 260 1.49 -15.70 -10.48
C VAL A 260 0.49 -15.14 -9.47
N LEU A 261 -0.59 -15.87 -9.26
CA LEU A 261 -1.55 -15.63 -8.18
C LEU A 261 -1.17 -16.52 -6.99
N MET A 262 -0.82 -15.91 -5.85
CA MET A 262 -0.62 -16.59 -4.57
C MET A 262 -1.84 -16.38 -3.67
N ASN A 263 -2.56 -17.45 -3.32
CA ASN A 263 -3.68 -17.36 -2.38
C ASN A 263 -3.20 -17.15 -0.93
N VAL A 264 -3.78 -16.19 -0.21
CA VAL A 264 -3.30 -15.77 1.12
C VAL A 264 -3.74 -16.65 2.29
N ASP A 265 -4.61 -17.64 2.05
CA ASP A 265 -5.11 -18.56 3.07
C ASP A 265 -4.38 -19.91 3.00
N THR A 266 -4.03 -20.37 1.79
CA THR A 266 -3.41 -21.68 1.54
C THR A 266 -1.92 -21.59 1.16
N GLY A 267 -1.44 -20.46 0.68
CA GLY A 267 -0.11 -20.32 0.06
C GLY A 267 -0.01 -20.96 -1.33
N GLU A 268 -1.10 -21.51 -1.88
CA GLU A 268 -1.07 -22.11 -3.23
C GLU A 268 -0.80 -21.04 -4.30
N THR A 269 0.14 -21.33 -5.19
CA THR A 269 0.52 -20.48 -6.32
C THR A 269 0.06 -21.07 -7.65
N ARG A 270 -0.41 -20.21 -8.56
CA ARG A 270 -0.74 -20.60 -9.94
C ARG A 270 -0.36 -19.50 -10.93
N LEU A 271 0.05 -19.89 -12.13
CA LEU A 271 0.36 -18.94 -13.20
C LEU A 271 -0.89 -18.17 -13.62
N LEU A 272 -0.77 -16.85 -13.74
CA LEU A 272 -1.78 -15.96 -14.35
C LEU A 272 -1.37 -15.61 -15.79
N LYS A 273 -0.12 -15.18 -15.99
CA LYS A 273 0.42 -14.77 -17.29
C LYS A 273 1.94 -14.98 -17.33
N SER A 274 2.49 -15.19 -18.51
CA SER A 274 3.95 -15.27 -18.71
C SER A 274 4.35 -14.62 -20.03
N TYR A 275 5.53 -14.03 -20.05
CA TYR A 275 6.14 -13.37 -21.19
C TYR A 275 7.59 -13.84 -21.34
N SER A 276 7.97 -14.28 -22.52
CA SER A 276 9.32 -14.74 -22.82
C SER A 276 9.86 -14.01 -24.03
N SER A 277 11.11 -13.57 -24.00
CA SER A 277 11.73 -12.89 -25.14
C SER A 277 13.25 -13.06 -25.19
N ASP A 278 13.74 -13.37 -26.39
CA ASP A 278 15.15 -13.30 -26.78
C ASP A 278 15.48 -11.95 -27.45
N GLU A 279 14.46 -11.14 -27.80
CA GLU A 279 14.58 -9.87 -28.53
C GLU A 279 14.78 -8.64 -27.61
N ARG A 280 15.00 -8.88 -26.30
CA ARG A 280 15.36 -7.85 -25.30
C ARG A 280 14.38 -6.67 -25.23
N ASN A 281 13.10 -7.01 -25.19
CA ASN A 281 11.96 -6.08 -25.14
C ASN A 281 10.99 -6.38 -23.97
N LEU A 282 11.41 -7.16 -22.97
CA LEU A 282 10.60 -7.46 -21.79
C LEU A 282 10.25 -6.18 -21.01
N ASP A 283 11.16 -5.20 -21.02
CA ASP A 283 11.00 -3.88 -20.38
C ASP A 283 9.94 -2.97 -21.06
N LEU A 284 9.31 -3.43 -22.15
CA LEU A 284 8.18 -2.75 -22.82
C LEU A 284 6.80 -3.31 -22.43
N LEU A 285 6.76 -4.25 -21.48
CA LEU A 285 5.53 -4.87 -20.97
C LEU A 285 5.22 -4.32 -19.59
N ASP A 286 4.32 -3.33 -19.52
CA ASP A 286 3.85 -2.78 -18.24
C ASP A 286 2.71 -3.67 -17.71
N ALA A 287 2.68 -3.94 -16.40
CA ALA A 287 1.59 -4.67 -15.75
C ALA A 287 1.19 -4.02 -14.43
N CYS A 288 -0.11 -4.03 -14.12
CA CYS A 288 -0.68 -3.44 -12.91
C CYS A 288 -1.97 -4.14 -12.49
N VAL A 289 -2.41 -3.90 -11.25
CA VAL A 289 -3.74 -4.30 -10.76
C VAL A 289 -4.44 -3.07 -10.23
N VAL A 290 -5.65 -2.80 -10.73
CA VAL A 290 -6.49 -1.65 -10.34
C VAL A 290 -7.92 -2.16 -10.12
N ASP A 291 -8.55 -1.75 -9.02
CA ASP A 291 -9.88 -2.22 -8.58
C ASP A 291 -10.06 -3.75 -8.60
N GLY A 292 -8.99 -4.48 -8.30
CA GLY A 292 -8.96 -5.95 -8.29
C GLY A 292 -8.90 -6.59 -9.68
N GLN A 293 -8.76 -5.82 -10.75
CA GLN A 293 -8.59 -6.31 -12.11
C GLN A 293 -7.13 -6.13 -12.58
N TYR A 294 -6.57 -7.16 -13.20
CA TYR A 294 -5.20 -7.16 -13.71
C TYR A 294 -5.15 -6.71 -15.17
N TYR A 295 -4.24 -5.78 -15.47
CA TYR A 295 -4.07 -5.13 -16.76
C TYR A 295 -2.63 -5.25 -17.25
N THR A 296 -2.47 -5.30 -18.57
CA THR A 296 -1.16 -5.47 -19.24
C THR A 296 -1.08 -4.60 -20.47
N VAL A 297 -0.02 -3.82 -20.61
CA VAL A 297 0.24 -2.97 -21.77
C VAL A 297 1.52 -3.43 -22.46
N ASP A 298 1.43 -3.75 -23.74
CA ASP A 298 2.60 -3.89 -24.62
C ASP A 298 2.83 -2.56 -25.34
N ARG A 299 3.88 -1.85 -24.93
CA ARG A 299 4.26 -0.55 -25.47
C ARG A 299 4.75 -0.62 -26.92
N ASN A 300 5.24 -1.77 -27.38
CA ASN A 300 5.69 -1.94 -28.77
C ASN A 300 4.51 -2.16 -29.73
N SER A 301 3.46 -2.88 -29.33
CA SER A 301 2.25 -3.07 -30.15
C SER A 301 1.16 -2.01 -29.92
N GLY A 302 1.23 -1.24 -28.84
CA GLY A 302 0.17 -0.27 -28.48
C GLY A 302 -1.09 -0.95 -27.95
N THR A 303 -0.98 -2.18 -27.45
CA THR A 303 -2.11 -2.96 -26.95
C THR A 303 -2.27 -2.86 -25.44
N LEU A 304 -3.52 -2.78 -24.98
CA LEU A 304 -3.94 -2.97 -23.60
C LEU A 304 -4.85 -4.19 -23.55
N CYS A 305 -4.48 -5.16 -22.71
CA CYS A 305 -5.28 -6.33 -22.42
C CYS A 305 -5.61 -6.40 -20.92
N THR A 306 -6.61 -7.22 -20.61
CA THR A 306 -6.89 -7.68 -19.24
C THR A 306 -6.99 -9.20 -19.22
N VAL A 307 -6.71 -9.83 -18.09
CA VAL A 307 -6.76 -11.30 -17.94
C VAL A 307 -7.78 -11.69 -16.89
N ALA A 308 -8.71 -12.57 -17.26
CA ALA A 308 -9.69 -13.16 -16.36
C ALA A 308 -8.96 -14.05 -15.34
N SER A 309 -8.99 -13.66 -14.07
CA SER A 309 -8.09 -14.26 -13.06
C SER A 309 -8.38 -15.73 -12.75
N ASP A 310 -9.59 -16.21 -12.99
CA ASP A 310 -10.02 -17.59 -12.74
C ASP A 310 -9.62 -18.55 -13.88
N THR A 311 -9.79 -18.12 -15.13
CA THR A 311 -9.52 -18.92 -16.34
C THR A 311 -8.11 -18.73 -16.92
N GLY A 312 -7.50 -17.57 -16.71
CA GLY A 312 -6.32 -17.12 -17.46
C GLY A 312 -6.64 -16.67 -18.89
N GLU A 313 -7.91 -16.47 -19.24
CA GLU A 313 -8.31 -15.99 -20.56
C GLU A 313 -7.97 -14.50 -20.72
N GLU A 314 -7.36 -14.15 -21.85
CA GLU A 314 -6.95 -12.78 -22.17
C GLU A 314 -7.98 -12.09 -23.06
N HIS A 315 -8.35 -10.87 -22.68
CA HIS A 315 -9.28 -10.02 -23.41
C HIS A 315 -8.56 -8.72 -23.82
N LEU A 316 -8.44 -8.51 -25.13
CA LEU A 316 -7.96 -7.26 -25.70
C LEU A 316 -9.00 -6.16 -25.42
N ILE A 317 -8.56 -5.09 -24.74
CA ILE A 317 -9.37 -3.89 -24.53
C ILE A 317 -9.18 -2.95 -25.73
N THR A 318 -7.93 -2.66 -26.11
CA THR A 318 -7.65 -1.79 -27.26
C THR A 318 -6.27 -2.03 -27.86
N GLU A 319 -6.11 -1.66 -29.12
CA GLU A 319 -4.86 -1.70 -29.92
C GLU A 319 -4.43 -0.29 -30.38
N GLN A 320 -4.87 0.74 -29.64
CA GLN A 320 -4.79 2.15 -30.04
C GLN A 320 -3.99 3.02 -29.05
N LEU A 321 -3.21 2.42 -28.13
CA LEU A 321 -2.27 3.18 -27.31
C LEU A 321 -1.10 3.70 -28.16
N PRO A 322 -0.53 4.88 -27.85
CA PRO A 322 0.69 5.34 -28.50
C PRO A 322 1.85 4.33 -28.31
N THR A 323 2.37 3.83 -29.43
CA THR A 323 3.48 2.87 -29.43
C THR A 323 4.79 3.56 -29.03
N ALA A 324 5.47 3.03 -28.01
CA ALA A 324 6.79 3.48 -27.59
C ALA A 324 7.89 2.71 -28.34
N GLY A 325 8.97 3.41 -28.68
CA GLY A 325 10.22 2.76 -29.03
C GLY A 325 10.88 2.14 -27.79
N ARG A 326 11.78 1.18 -28.00
CA ARG A 326 12.55 0.54 -26.92
C ARG A 326 13.25 1.53 -25.98
N ASP A 327 13.87 2.53 -26.58
CA ASP A 327 14.68 3.54 -25.88
C ASP A 327 13.84 4.74 -25.42
N ASP A 328 12.50 4.67 -25.57
CA ASP A 328 11.56 5.69 -25.17
C ASP A 328 11.01 5.44 -23.76
N HIS A 329 11.76 5.93 -22.77
CA HIS A 329 11.38 5.88 -21.37
C HIS A 329 10.32 6.93 -20.98
N SER A 330 9.79 7.74 -21.91
CA SER A 330 8.75 8.74 -21.61
C SER A 330 7.33 8.16 -21.59
N ALA A 331 7.11 7.08 -22.35
CA ALA A 331 5.89 6.29 -22.31
C ALA A 331 6.01 5.17 -21.26
N ASN A 332 5.32 5.36 -20.14
CA ASN A 332 5.08 4.36 -19.10
C ASN A 332 3.57 4.37 -18.82
N TYR A 333 2.92 3.21 -18.92
CA TYR A 333 1.47 3.08 -18.79
C TYR A 333 1.05 2.42 -17.47
N ARG A 334 1.67 2.80 -16.35
CA ARG A 334 1.10 2.56 -15.02
C ARG A 334 -0.31 3.16 -14.96
N ILE A 335 -1.33 2.31 -14.82
CA ILE A 335 -2.69 2.75 -14.49
C ILE A 335 -2.71 3.19 -13.02
N GLU A 336 -3.26 4.37 -12.77
CA GLU A 336 -3.39 5.00 -11.45
C GLU A 336 -4.76 4.69 -10.81
N ALA A 337 -5.83 4.77 -11.60
CA ALA A 337 -7.20 4.60 -11.14
C ALA A 337 -8.15 4.12 -12.25
N ASN A 338 -9.27 3.51 -11.87
CA ASN A 338 -10.42 3.27 -12.75
C ASN A 338 -11.59 4.17 -12.32
N LEU A 339 -11.86 5.20 -13.10
CA LEU A 339 -12.81 6.25 -12.78
C LEU A 339 -14.07 6.11 -13.63
N ASN A 340 -15.15 5.59 -13.06
CA ASN A 340 -16.42 5.34 -13.76
C ASN A 340 -16.25 4.55 -15.08
N GLY A 341 -15.31 3.58 -15.11
CA GLY A 341 -14.99 2.77 -16.29
C GLY A 341 -13.89 3.35 -17.18
N TRP A 342 -13.31 4.51 -16.84
CA TRP A 342 -12.16 5.09 -17.53
C TRP A 342 -10.87 4.83 -16.75
N LEU A 343 -9.97 4.06 -17.35
CA LEU A 343 -8.61 3.82 -16.87
C LEU A 343 -7.80 5.10 -17.05
N VAL A 344 -7.26 5.63 -15.95
CA VAL A 344 -6.40 6.81 -15.90
C VAL A 344 -4.95 6.37 -15.73
N PHE A 345 -4.04 6.97 -16.49
CA PHE A 345 -2.63 6.58 -16.54
C PHE A 345 -1.76 7.66 -15.90
N TYR A 346 -0.87 7.24 -15.00
CA TYR A 346 0.02 8.13 -14.26
C TYR A 346 0.95 8.89 -15.22
N ASN A 347 0.95 10.23 -15.13
CA ASN A 347 1.71 11.14 -15.99
C ASN A 347 1.50 10.98 -17.53
N GLN A 348 0.43 10.32 -17.98
CA GLN A 348 0.08 10.24 -19.40
C GLN A 348 -1.21 11.02 -19.70
N PRO A 349 -1.29 11.82 -20.78
CA PRO A 349 -2.45 12.64 -21.11
C PRO A 349 -3.58 11.85 -21.78
N ILE A 350 -3.75 10.57 -21.45
CA ILE A 350 -4.74 9.67 -22.07
C ILE A 350 -5.61 8.96 -21.02
N VAL A 351 -6.81 8.59 -21.43
CA VAL A 351 -7.67 7.65 -20.70
C VAL A 351 -8.27 6.62 -21.66
N VAL A 352 -8.51 5.40 -21.17
CA VAL A 352 -9.09 4.31 -21.95
C VAL A 352 -10.35 3.80 -21.28
N ASN A 353 -11.44 3.65 -22.03
CA ASN A 353 -12.64 3.02 -21.52
C ASN A 353 -12.45 1.48 -21.42
N ALA A 354 -12.61 0.94 -20.21
CA ALA A 354 -12.35 -0.48 -19.93
C ALA A 354 -13.37 -1.45 -20.56
N GLU A 355 -14.57 -0.98 -20.93
CA GLU A 355 -15.62 -1.79 -21.58
C GLU A 355 -15.59 -1.67 -23.11
N THR A 356 -15.37 -0.47 -23.64
CA THR A 356 -15.49 -0.19 -25.10
C THR A 356 -14.17 -0.15 -25.85
N GLY A 357 -13.03 -0.06 -25.17
CA GLY A 357 -11.71 0.11 -25.80
C GLY A 357 -11.44 1.50 -26.35
N GLU A 358 -12.35 2.47 -26.12
CA GLU A 358 -12.20 3.85 -26.57
C GLU A 358 -11.00 4.53 -25.90
N VAL A 359 -10.03 4.95 -26.71
CA VAL A 359 -8.88 5.76 -26.28
C VAL A 359 -9.18 7.23 -26.58
N ARG A 360 -9.05 8.10 -25.58
CA ARG A 360 -9.15 9.56 -25.76
C ARG A 360 -8.03 10.28 -25.01
N GLN A 361 -7.65 11.46 -25.51
CA GLN A 361 -6.84 12.39 -24.73
C GLN A 361 -7.66 12.85 -23.52
N ARG A 362 -7.06 12.84 -22.32
CA ARG A 362 -7.64 13.48 -21.13
C ARG A 362 -7.59 15.00 -21.36
N ALA A 363 -8.65 15.71 -21.03
CA ALA A 363 -8.58 17.16 -20.99
C ALA A 363 -7.79 17.57 -19.74
N ASP A 364 -6.73 18.37 -19.93
CA ASP A 364 -5.85 18.78 -18.84
C ASP A 364 -6.58 19.69 -17.85
N LEU A 365 -6.36 19.44 -16.57
CA LEU A 365 -6.66 20.39 -15.49
C LEU A 365 -5.57 21.48 -15.47
N PRO A 366 -5.79 22.62 -14.78
CA PRO A 366 -4.74 23.60 -14.56
C PRO A 366 -3.50 22.93 -13.94
N GLU A 367 -2.32 23.19 -14.52
CA GLU A 367 -1.06 22.65 -14.02
C GLU A 367 -0.80 23.16 -12.59
N ASN A 368 -0.54 22.23 -11.68
CA ASN A 368 0.08 22.53 -10.40
C ASN A 368 1.59 22.64 -10.58
N TYR A 369 2.21 23.55 -9.84
CA TYR A 369 3.64 23.83 -9.93
C TYR A 369 4.30 23.51 -8.58
N TRP A 370 5.27 22.59 -8.61
CA TRP A 370 6.02 22.15 -7.45
C TRP A 370 7.50 22.02 -7.79
N ASN A 371 8.37 22.61 -6.96
CA ASN A 371 9.82 22.67 -7.17
C ASN A 371 10.24 23.20 -8.57
N GLY A 372 9.41 24.05 -9.18
CA GLY A 372 9.63 24.61 -10.52
C GLY A 372 9.23 23.70 -11.70
N TYR A 373 8.59 22.55 -11.44
CA TYR A 373 8.05 21.66 -12.47
C TYR A 373 6.52 21.70 -12.45
N GLY A 374 5.90 21.78 -13.64
CA GLY A 374 4.46 21.66 -13.80
C GLY A 374 4.03 20.19 -13.86
N HIS A 375 2.94 19.85 -13.17
CA HIS A 375 2.30 18.54 -13.26
C HIS A 375 0.77 18.66 -13.27
N GLN A 376 0.11 17.55 -13.62
CA GLN A 376 -1.32 17.40 -13.44
C GLN A 376 -1.64 16.96 -12.00
N PRO A 377 -2.84 17.26 -11.48
CA PRO A 377 -3.31 16.79 -10.18
C PRO A 377 -3.22 15.26 -10.02
N GLN A 378 -2.69 14.82 -8.89
CA GLN A 378 -2.53 13.43 -8.44
C GLN A 378 -3.70 13.02 -7.53
N ILE A 379 -4.03 11.72 -7.50
CA ILE A 379 -5.15 11.22 -6.69
C ILE A 379 -4.65 10.80 -5.29
N PHE A 380 -5.01 11.58 -4.26
CA PHE A 380 -4.73 11.25 -2.85
C PHE A 380 -5.79 10.34 -2.22
N LEU A 381 -7.05 10.45 -2.69
CA LEU A 381 -8.14 9.58 -2.26
C LEU A 381 -9.22 9.47 -3.34
N GLN A 382 -9.54 8.25 -3.77
CA GLN A 382 -10.70 7.99 -4.63
C GLN A 382 -11.93 7.73 -3.76
N LEU A 383 -12.89 8.66 -3.79
CA LEU A 383 -14.21 8.50 -3.19
C LEU A 383 -15.22 8.05 -4.24
N LYS A 384 -16.47 7.80 -3.84
CA LYS A 384 -17.48 7.16 -4.68
C LYS A 384 -17.92 7.99 -5.90
N ASP A 385 -17.93 9.31 -5.77
CA ASP A 385 -18.40 10.26 -6.81
C ASP A 385 -17.40 11.40 -7.08
N ARG A 386 -16.31 11.47 -6.31
CA ARG A 386 -15.34 12.56 -6.28
C ARG A 386 -13.95 12.05 -5.92
N LEU A 387 -12.93 12.87 -6.13
CA LEU A 387 -11.54 12.60 -5.79
C LEU A 387 -11.05 13.69 -4.84
N LEU A 388 -10.19 13.33 -3.89
CA LEU A 388 -9.29 14.28 -3.23
C LEU A 388 -8.00 14.33 -4.04
N VAL A 389 -7.65 15.52 -4.52
CA VAL A 389 -6.46 15.78 -5.34
C VAL A 389 -5.72 17.00 -4.83
N ASP A 390 -4.44 17.17 -5.17
CA ASP A 390 -3.78 18.47 -5.07
C ASP A 390 -4.42 19.46 -6.04
N CYS A 391 -4.87 20.61 -5.54
CA CYS A 391 -5.62 21.60 -6.34
C CYS A 391 -4.93 22.95 -6.46
N ARG A 392 -3.92 23.21 -5.62
CA ARG A 392 -3.23 24.50 -5.52
C ARG A 392 -1.91 24.37 -4.77
N TYR A 393 -0.92 25.16 -5.17
CA TYR A 393 0.34 25.34 -4.44
C TYR A 393 0.55 26.85 -4.18
N GLU A 394 1.06 27.21 -2.99
CA GLU A 394 1.45 28.58 -2.64
C GLU A 394 2.93 28.65 -2.24
N SER A 395 3.66 29.66 -2.73
CA SER A 395 5.02 29.93 -2.27
C SER A 395 5.04 30.24 -0.77
N TYR A 396 5.68 29.36 -0.01
CA TYR A 396 5.79 29.38 1.44
C TYR A 396 7.25 29.61 1.85
N THR A 397 7.46 30.27 2.99
CA THR A 397 8.80 30.42 3.59
C THR A 397 8.81 29.71 4.93
N ARG A 398 9.46 28.54 4.99
CA ARG A 398 9.72 27.86 6.26
C ARG A 398 10.94 28.48 6.93
N THR A 399 11.00 28.45 8.25
CA THR A 399 12.24 28.69 9.00
C THR A 399 12.63 27.36 9.60
N ASP A 400 13.80 26.87 9.21
CA ASP A 400 14.40 25.61 9.60
C ASP A 400 15.60 25.89 10.52
N ILE A 401 16.04 24.94 11.34
CA ILE A 401 17.27 25.05 12.14
C ILE A 401 18.38 24.21 11.51
N SER A 402 19.58 24.79 11.31
CA SER A 402 20.76 24.04 10.84
C SER A 402 21.47 23.30 11.99
N ASP A 403 22.32 22.33 11.64
CA ASP A 403 23.11 21.50 12.57
C ASP A 403 23.88 22.27 13.67
N ASP A 404 24.17 23.55 13.46
CA ASP A 404 24.85 24.45 14.40
C ASP A 404 23.91 25.23 15.34
N GLY A 405 22.60 25.03 15.22
CA GLY A 405 21.55 25.73 15.96
C GLY A 405 21.13 27.08 15.37
N SER A 406 21.63 27.46 14.19
CA SER A 406 21.24 28.72 13.52
C SER A 406 19.91 28.57 12.77
N PRO A 407 18.98 29.55 12.85
CA PRO A 407 17.80 29.55 11.98
C PRO A 407 18.17 29.99 10.56
N TYR A 408 17.70 29.24 9.55
CA TYR A 408 17.75 29.60 8.14
C TYR A 408 16.34 29.54 7.52
N THR A 409 16.16 30.14 6.34
CA THR A 409 14.83 30.23 5.70
C THR A 409 14.81 29.54 4.35
N THR A 410 14.00 28.50 4.22
CA THR A 410 13.77 27.79 2.96
C THR A 410 12.57 28.37 2.21
N GLN A 411 12.76 28.76 0.95
CA GLN A 411 11.67 28.97 0.00
C GLN A 411 11.19 27.60 -0.48
N THR A 412 9.90 27.32 -0.31
CA THR A 412 9.25 26.07 -0.70
C THR A 412 7.79 26.36 -1.08
N GLU A 413 6.97 25.34 -1.30
CA GLU A 413 5.58 25.49 -1.73
C GLU A 413 4.64 24.68 -0.82
N GLN A 414 3.63 25.34 -0.25
CA GLN A 414 2.55 24.69 0.50
C GLN A 414 1.56 24.09 -0.49
N MET A 415 1.44 22.76 -0.51
CA MET A 415 0.38 22.05 -1.22
C MET A 415 -0.96 22.23 -0.49
N TYR A 416 -2.06 22.33 -1.24
CA TYR A 416 -3.44 22.28 -0.77
C TYR A 416 -4.22 21.19 -1.50
N LEU A 417 -5.07 20.48 -0.76
CA LEU A 417 -5.92 19.43 -1.30
C LEU A 417 -7.36 19.92 -1.50
N GLY A 418 -7.99 19.49 -2.59
CA GLY A 418 -9.35 19.86 -2.97
C GLY A 418 -10.15 18.67 -3.48
N LEU A 419 -11.46 18.70 -3.23
CA LEU A 419 -12.42 17.75 -3.78
C LEU A 419 -12.85 18.19 -5.19
N ILE A 420 -12.83 17.27 -6.14
CA ILE A 420 -13.29 17.44 -7.53
C ILE A 420 -14.19 16.25 -7.92
N SER A 421 -15.26 16.46 -8.68
CA SER A 421 -16.09 15.33 -9.15
C SER A 421 -15.32 14.49 -10.18
N ILE A 422 -15.63 13.18 -10.25
CA ILE A 422 -14.99 12.30 -11.24
C ILE A 422 -15.22 12.80 -12.68
N ASP A 423 -16.42 13.29 -12.97
CA ASP A 423 -16.77 13.82 -14.29
C ASP A 423 -16.02 15.14 -14.61
N ASP A 424 -15.81 16.01 -13.62
CA ASP A 424 -15.02 17.25 -13.79
C ASP A 424 -13.54 16.93 -14.04
N PHE A 425 -12.96 16.01 -13.26
CA PHE A 425 -11.57 15.56 -13.40
C PHE A 425 -11.32 14.90 -14.78
N LEU A 426 -12.21 14.01 -15.22
CA LEU A 426 -12.11 13.34 -16.53
C LEU A 426 -12.36 14.26 -17.74
N ASN A 427 -12.77 15.51 -17.53
CA ASN A 427 -13.07 16.49 -18.57
C ASN A 427 -12.34 17.83 -18.40
N GLY A 428 -11.31 17.90 -17.54
CA GLY A 428 -10.44 19.08 -17.40
C GLY A 428 -11.13 20.31 -16.80
N VAL A 429 -12.15 20.12 -15.95
CA VAL A 429 -12.94 21.21 -15.38
C VAL A 429 -12.51 21.45 -13.92
N PRO A 430 -11.84 22.57 -13.58
CA PRO A 430 -11.30 22.80 -12.23
C PRO A 430 -12.35 23.26 -11.20
N ASN A 431 -13.42 22.48 -11.02
CA ASN A 431 -14.49 22.72 -10.05
C ASN A 431 -14.09 22.28 -8.62
N TYR A 432 -12.89 22.66 -8.18
CA TYR A 432 -12.36 22.27 -6.87
C TYR A 432 -13.13 22.90 -5.71
N THR A 433 -13.36 22.11 -4.66
CA THR A 433 -13.63 22.61 -3.30
C THR A 433 -12.40 22.34 -2.45
N GLU A 434 -11.59 23.37 -2.18
CA GLU A 434 -10.41 23.26 -1.30
C GLU A 434 -10.85 22.81 0.12
N VAL A 435 -10.10 21.89 0.71
CA VAL A 435 -10.45 21.21 1.98
C VAL A 435 -9.42 21.47 3.06
N CYS A 436 -8.14 21.26 2.76
CA CYS A 436 -7.06 21.31 3.76
C CYS A 436 -5.70 21.57 3.10
N LYS A 437 -4.67 21.72 3.93
CA LYS A 437 -3.29 21.59 3.50
C LYS A 437 -3.00 20.14 3.09
N GLY A 438 -2.16 19.97 2.06
CA GLY A 438 -1.55 18.67 1.78
C GLY A 438 -0.37 18.38 2.72
N PRO A 439 0.07 17.10 2.82
CA PRO A 439 1.36 16.76 3.42
C PRO A 439 2.52 17.46 2.69
N TYR A 440 3.67 17.55 3.36
CA TYR A 440 4.91 18.18 2.87
C TYR A 440 5.94 17.14 2.40
#